data_AF-A0A843LX70-F1
#
_entry.id   AF-A0A843LX70-F1
#
_cell.length_a   1.000
_cell.length_b   1.000
_cell.length_c   1.000
_cell.angle_alpha   90.00
_cell.angle_beta   90.00
_cell.angle_gamma   90.00
#
_symmetry.space_group_name_H-M   'P 1'
#
loop_
_entity.id
_entity.type
_entity.pdbx_description
1 polymer ?
#
loop_
_entity_poly.entity_id
_entity_poly.type
_entity_poly.pdbx_seq_one_letter_code
_entity_poly.pdbx_strand_id
1 'polypeptide(L)' 'MRTVNVGVIGVGAMGYNHARVYYKLEEANLVAVSDVSERTLNKVAK' A
#
# COMPACT_ATOMS: atom_id res chain seq x y z
N MET A 1 -8.44 18.91 5.77
CA MET A 1 -8.76 18.20 4.51
C MET A 1 -9.35 16.85 4.84
N ARG A 2 -10.17 16.24 3.95
CA ARG A 2 -10.64 14.86 4.14
C ARG A 2 -9.54 13.89 3.69
N THR A 3 -9.34 12.81 4.43
CA THR A 3 -8.42 11.73 4.05
C THR A 3 -8.99 10.94 2.87
N VAL A 4 -8.12 10.48 1.98
CA VAL A 4 -8.50 9.67 0.82
C VAL A 4 -8.18 8.21 1.11
N ASN A 5 -9.16 7.32 0.95
CA ASN A 5 -8.91 5.88 1.03
C ASN A 5 -8.15 5.40 -0.21
N VAL A 6 -7.03 4.72 -0.01
CA VAL A 6 -6.15 4.25 -1.09
C VAL A 6 -5.90 2.76 -0.95
N GLY A 7 -5.93 2.04 -2.07
CA GLY A 7 -5.44 0.68 -2.18
C GLY A 7 -4.28 0.59 -3.16
N VAL A 8 -3.33 -0.34 -2.93
CA VAL A 8 -2.22 -0.61 -3.86
C VAL A 8 -2.34 -2.02 -4.41
N ILE A 9 -2.50 -2.14 -5.73
CA ILE A 9 -2.55 -3.42 -6.45
C ILE A 9 -1.20 -3.66 -7.13
N GLY A 10 -0.54 -4.76 -6.77
CA GLY A 10 0.84 -5.07 -7.10
C GLY A 10 1.80 -4.34 -6.16
N VAL A 11 2.52 -5.09 -5.33
CA VAL A 11 3.47 -4.57 -4.33
C VAL A 11 4.91 -5.02 -4.57
N GLY A 12 5.30 -5.08 -5.85
CA GLY A 12 6.70 -5.19 -6.28
C GLY A 12 7.53 -3.93 -5.97
N ALA A 13 8.55 -3.64 -6.78
CA ALA A 13 9.49 -2.55 -6.49
C ALA A 13 8.83 -1.17 -6.29
N MET A 14 7.93 -0.77 -7.19
CA MET A 14 7.22 0.52 -7.07
C MET A 14 6.01 0.45 -6.15
N GLY A 15 5.21 -0.62 -6.20
CA GLY A 15 4.04 -0.78 -5.35
C GLY A 15 4.38 -0.72 -3.85
N TYR A 16 5.51 -1.30 -3.43
CA TYR A 16 6.01 -1.14 -2.06
C TYR A 16 6.24 0.33 -1.69
N ASN A 17 6.82 1.13 -2.58
CA ASN A 17 7.06 2.55 -2.32
C ASN A 17 5.75 3.34 -2.21
N HIS A 18 4.77 3.05 -3.06
CA HIS A 18 3.43 3.65 -2.94
C HIS A 18 2.78 3.29 -1.59
N ALA A 19 2.77 2.01 -1.22
CA ALA A 19 2.23 1.57 0.07
C ALA A 19 2.95 2.26 1.25
N ARG A 20 4.28 2.31 1.24
CA ARG A 20 5.10 2.95 2.28
C ARG A 20 4.84 4.46 2.41
N VAL A 21 4.65 5.16 1.29
CA VAL A 21 4.38 6.61 1.29
C VAL A 21 2.96 6.87 1.75
N TYR A 22 1.97 6.17 1.21
CA TYR A 22 0.57 6.32 1.61
C TYR A 22 0.32 5.94 3.07
N TYR A 23 1.06 4.99 3.62
CA TYR A 23 1.00 4.66 5.04
C TYR A 23 1.45 5.81 5.97
N LYS A 24 2.32 6.70 5.47
CA LYS A 24 2.89 7.81 6.26
C LYS A 24 2.24 9.16 5.99
N LEU A 25 1.44 9.26 4.93
CA LEU A 25 0.88 10.52 4.48
C LEU A 25 -0.45 10.76 5.20
N GLU A 26 -0.56 11.86 5.96
CA GLU A 26 -1.75 12.14 6.79
C GLU A 26 -3.03 12.28 5.95
N GLU A 27 -2.90 12.70 4.69
CA GLU A 27 -3.99 12.86 3.75
C GLU A 27 -4.45 11.53 3.10
N ALA A 28 -3.72 10.43 3.32
CA ALA A 28 -4.03 9.12 2.77
C ALA A 28 -4.33 8.10 3.87
N ASN A 29 -5.38 7.31 3.66
CA ASN A 29 -5.71 6.15 4.47
C ASN A 29 -5.48 4.89 3.61
N LEU A 30 -4.33 4.24 3.78
CA LEU A 30 -4.01 2.99 3.07
C LEU A 30 -4.88 1.85 3.62
N VAL A 31 -5.93 1.48 2.91
CA VAL A 31 -6.94 0.51 3.38
C VAL A 31 -6.64 -0.93 2.95
N ALA A 32 -5.90 -1.13 1.86
CA ALA A 32 -5.61 -2.46 1.34
C ALA A 32 -4.36 -2.49 0.46
N VAL A 33 -3.71 -3.66 0.43
CA VAL A 33 -2.69 -4.01 -0.55
C VAL A 33 -3.01 -5.38 -1.14
N SER A 34 -2.70 -5.60 -2.40
CA SER A 34 -2.84 -6.91 -3.04
C SER A 34 -1.65 -7.21 -3.96
N ASP A 35 -1.31 -8.48 -4.10
CA ASP A 35 -0.31 -8.97 -5.06
C ASP A 35 -0.64 -10.43 -5.40
N VAL A 36 -0.30 -10.86 -6.61
CA VAL A 36 -0.46 -12.25 -7.04
C VAL A 36 0.55 -13.18 -6.37
N SER A 37 1.69 -12.63 -5.92
CA SER A 37 2.70 -13.33 -5.14
C SER A 37 2.44 -13.13 -3.66
N GLU A 38 1.95 -14.18 -3.00
CA GLU A 38 1.76 -14.20 -1.55
C GLU A 38 3.06 -13.86 -0.80
N ARG A 39 4.21 -14.34 -1.30
CA ARG A 39 5.54 -14.01 -0.76
C ARG A 39 5.82 -12.51 -0.80
N THR A 40 5.41 -11.83 -1.86
CA THR A 40 5.60 -10.37 -2.00
C THR A 40 4.62 -9.63 -1.10
N LEU A 41 3.35 -10.04 -1.11
CA LEU A 41 2.30 -9.48 -0.27
C LEU A 41 2.67 -9.51 1.22
N ASN A 42 3.16 -10.65 1.72
CA ASN A 42 3.54 -10.85 3.12
C ASN A 42 4.69 -9.94 3.59
N LYS A 43 5.47 -9.36 2.67
CA LYS A 43 6.50 -8.37 3.03
C LYS A 43 5.91 -7.00 3.35
N VAL A 44 4.70 -6.71 2.87
CA VAL A 44 4.07 -5.38 2.87
C VAL A 44 2.83 -5.34 3.77
N ALA A 45 2.03 -6.40 3.82
CA ALA A 45 0.78 -6.49 4.57
C ALA A 45 1.00 -6.74 6.08
N LYS A 46 1.61 -5.77 6.78
CA LYS A 46 1.85 -5.82 8.22
C LYS A 46 0.82 -5.03 9.02
#